data_AF-A0A2G0YR48-F1
#
_entry.id   AF-A0A2G0YR48-F1
#
_cell.length_a   1.000
_cell.length_b   1.000
_cell.length_c   1.000
_cell.angle_alpha   90.00
_cell.angle_beta   90.00
_cell.angle_gamma   90.00
#
_symmetry.space_group_name_H-M   'P 1'
#
loop_
_entity.id
_entity.type
_entity.pdbx_description
1 polymer ?
#
loop_
_entity_poly.entity_id
_entity_poly.type
_entity_poly.pdbx_seq_one_letter_code
_entity_poly.pdbx_strand_id
1 'polypeptide(L)'
;MSTAQDRIRDDLNRLAVEEAERPYVRIAGVEALQRLLPVAQRCTGQSRIVGRFLLGLYNGSAFPFSLTDLRGLDSALWDDCLAVLRLDRRPEQEVHQYIENGDEIWSHLKRAWG
;
A
#
# COMPACT_ATOMS: atom_id res chain seq x y z
N MET A 1 -38.81 6.36 9.53
CA MET A 1 -37.95 6.60 8.35
C MET A 1 -36.86 7.56 8.78
N SER A 2 -35.58 7.20 8.61
CA SER A 2 -34.44 8.09 8.93
C SER A 2 -34.49 9.33 8.03
N THR A 3 -34.39 10.52 8.63
CA THR A 3 -34.50 11.81 7.93
C THR A 3 -33.23 12.12 7.15
N ALA A 4 -33.30 13.06 6.19
CA ALA A 4 -32.10 13.54 5.48
C ALA A 4 -31.04 14.09 6.44
N GLN A 5 -31.46 14.72 7.54
CA GLN A 5 -30.57 15.25 8.58
C GLN A 5 -29.84 14.14 9.35
N ASP A 6 -30.53 13.03 9.64
CA ASP A 6 -29.90 11.87 10.30
C ASP A 6 -28.82 11.24 9.43
N ARG A 7 -29.08 11.09 8.12
CA ARG A 7 -28.10 10.52 7.17
C ARG A 7 -26.83 11.37 7.07
N ILE A 8 -26.99 12.69 6.97
CA ILE A 8 -25.85 13.62 6.92
C ILE A 8 -25.00 13.50 8.18
N ARG A 9 -25.64 13.45 9.36
CA ARG A 9 -24.93 13.27 10.64
C ARG A 9 -24.15 11.94 10.66
N ASP A 10 -24.78 10.86 10.21
CA ASP A 10 -24.14 9.53 10.20
C ASP A 10 -22.94 9.49 9.26
N ASP A 11 -23.05 10.08 8.07
CA ASP A 11 -21.94 10.16 7.10
C ASP A 11 -20.78 11.01 7.63
N LEU A 12 -21.07 12.15 8.27
CA LEU A 12 -20.06 12.99 8.91
C LEU A 12 -19.34 12.24 10.04
N ASN A 13 -20.08 11.46 10.85
CA ASN A 13 -19.48 10.64 11.90
C ASN A 13 -18.55 9.57 11.31
N ARG A 14 -18.93 8.90 10.22
CA ARG A 14 -18.05 7.92 9.54
C ARG A 14 -16.76 8.57 9.04
N LEU A 15 -16.86 9.74 8.41
CA LEU A 15 -15.69 10.49 7.95
C LEU A 15 -14.78 10.90 9.11
N ALA A 16 -15.34 11.36 10.22
CA ALA A 16 -14.58 11.73 11.41
C ALA A 16 -13.85 10.52 12.02
N VAL A 17 -14.48 9.35 12.06
CA VAL A 17 -13.84 8.10 12.53
C VAL A 17 -12.69 7.71 11.60
N GLU A 18 -12.92 7.69 10.28
CA GLU A 18 -11.87 7.38 9.31
C GLU A 18 -10.69 8.37 9.40
N GLU A 19 -10.96 9.65 9.68
CA GLU A 19 -9.93 10.67 9.86
C GLU A 19 -9.12 10.44 11.15
N ALA A 20 -9.79 10.09 12.25
CA ALA A 20 -9.13 9.77 13.52
C ALA A 20 -8.26 8.50 13.44
N GLU A 21 -8.59 7.55 12.56
CA GLU A 21 -7.79 6.34 12.32
C GLU A 21 -6.53 6.60 11.48
N ARG A 22 -6.46 7.71 10.73
CA ARG A 22 -5.39 7.95 9.75
C ARG A 22 -3.97 7.86 10.31
N PRO A 23 -3.64 8.45 11.48
CA PRO A 23 -2.27 8.37 12.00
C PRO A 23 -1.83 6.92 12.23
N TYR A 24 -2.73 6.06 12.68
CA TYR A 24 -2.45 4.64 12.90
C TYR A 24 -2.29 3.88 11.60
N VAL A 25 -3.14 4.16 10.60
CA VAL A 25 -3.00 3.60 9.25
C VAL A 25 -1.66 4.00 8.63
N ARG A 26 -1.24 5.26 8.81
CA ARG A 26 0.05 5.76 8.33
C ARG A 26 1.21 5.01 8.96
N ILE A 27 1.25 4.94 10.30
CA ILE A 27 2.32 4.25 11.02
C ILE A 27 2.41 2.79 10.58
N ALA A 28 1.29 2.06 10.61
CA ALA A 28 1.26 0.65 10.24
C ALA A 28 1.69 0.40 8.79
N GLY A 29 1.23 1.24 7.86
CA GLY A 29 1.58 1.12 6.44
C GLY A 29 3.05 1.44 6.15
N VAL A 30 3.61 2.48 6.79
CA VAL A 30 5.04 2.83 6.62
C VAL A 30 5.93 1.75 7.20
N GLU A 31 5.60 1.21 8.38
CA GLU A 31 6.34 0.08 8.97
C GLU A 31 6.27 -1.18 8.10
N ALA A 32 5.10 -1.50 7.54
CA ALA A 32 4.94 -2.59 6.59
C ALA A 32 5.77 -2.36 5.31
N LEU A 33 5.77 -1.13 4.78
CA LEU A 33 6.57 -0.77 3.61
C LEU A 33 8.07 -0.99 3.87
N GLN A 34 8.56 -0.57 5.04
CA GLN A 34 9.95 -0.78 5.45
C GLN A 34 10.32 -2.27 5.54
N ARG A 35 9.39 -3.15 5.93
CA ARG A 35 9.60 -4.61 5.93
C ARG A 35 9.57 -5.23 4.53
N LEU A 36 8.69 -4.75 3.65
CA LEU A 36 8.56 -5.26 2.27
C LEU A 36 9.75 -4.90 1.38
N LEU A 37 10.33 -3.71 1.54
CA LEU A 37 11.42 -3.23 0.69
C LEU A 37 12.66 -4.15 0.63
N PRO A 38 13.23 -4.65 1.73
CA PRO A 38 14.34 -5.59 1.67
C PRO A 38 13.94 -6.94 1.06
N VAL A 39 12.66 -7.30 1.04
CA VAL A 39 12.17 -8.53 0.40
C VAL A 39 12.02 -8.35 -1.11
N ALA A 40 11.49 -7.21 -1.54
CA ALA A 40 11.32 -6.83 -2.94
C ALA A 40 12.64 -6.76 -3.73
N GLN A 41 13.76 -6.53 -3.04
CA GLN A 41 15.09 -6.39 -3.62
C GLN A 41 15.89 -7.71 -3.70
N ARG A 42 15.32 -8.85 -3.27
CA ARG A 42 15.95 -10.18 -3.37
C ARG A 42 15.54 -10.90 -4.66
N CYS A 43 16.12 -12.06 -4.93
CA CYS A 43 15.85 -12.85 -6.14
C CYS A 43 14.98 -14.10 -5.86
N THR A 44 13.80 -13.94 -5.25
CA THR A 44 12.86 -15.04 -4.98
C THR A 44 11.51 -14.84 -5.68
N GLY A 45 10.69 -15.90 -5.74
CA GLY A 45 9.31 -15.79 -6.26
C GLY A 45 8.48 -14.76 -5.49
N GLN A 46 8.58 -14.76 -4.15
CA GLN A 46 7.91 -13.77 -3.30
C GLN A 46 8.44 -12.35 -3.52
N SER A 47 9.76 -12.20 -3.73
CA SER A 47 10.39 -10.91 -4.04
C SER A 47 9.81 -10.28 -5.30
N ARG A 48 9.61 -11.09 -6.35
CA ARG A 48 8.97 -10.63 -7.59
C ARG A 48 7.53 -10.16 -7.33
N ILE A 49 6.75 -10.90 -6.53
CA ILE A 49 5.37 -10.53 -6.21
C ILE A 49 5.33 -9.21 -5.46
N VAL A 50 6.12 -9.07 -4.38
CA VAL A 50 6.20 -7.83 -3.58
C VAL A 50 6.70 -6.65 -4.42
N GLY A 51 7.76 -6.84 -5.21
CA GLY A 51 8.30 -5.80 -6.08
C GLY A 51 7.28 -5.30 -7.11
N ARG A 52 6.57 -6.21 -7.77
CA ARG A 52 5.51 -5.84 -8.74
C ARG A 52 4.30 -5.20 -8.06
N PHE A 53 3.95 -5.62 -6.85
CA PHE A 53 2.91 -4.97 -6.05
C PHE A 53 3.26 -3.50 -5.76
N LEU A 54 4.49 -3.23 -5.28
CA LEU A 54 4.95 -1.87 -4.99
C LEU A 54 5.06 -0.98 -6.25
N LEU A 55 5.48 -1.57 -7.38
CA LEU A 55 5.47 -0.86 -8.67
C LEU A 55 4.04 -0.57 -9.15
N GLY A 56 3.10 -1.50 -8.94
CA GLY A 56 1.70 -1.31 -9.28
C GLY A 56 1.02 -0.22 -8.47
N LEU A 57 1.35 -0.08 -7.18
CA LEU A 57 0.91 1.07 -6.37
C LEU A 57 1.50 2.38 -6.90
N TYR A 58 2.79 2.39 -7.23
CA TYR A 58 3.46 3.58 -7.75
C TYR A 58 2.89 4.04 -9.10
N ASN A 59 2.65 3.11 -10.03
CA ASN A 59 2.02 3.42 -11.31
C ASN A 59 1.40 2.15 -11.92
N GLY A 60 0.13 1.91 -11.60
CA GLY A 60 -0.58 0.71 -12.07
C GLY A 60 -0.82 0.64 -13.58
N SER A 61 -0.75 1.78 -14.29
CA SER A 61 -0.86 1.83 -15.75
C SER A 61 0.43 1.33 -16.42
N ALA A 62 1.60 1.74 -15.90
CA ALA A 62 2.90 1.30 -16.39
C ALA A 62 3.25 -0.11 -15.89
N PHE A 63 2.84 -0.47 -14.67
CA PHE A 63 3.19 -1.72 -14.00
C PHE A 63 1.94 -2.46 -13.51
N PRO A 64 1.16 -3.07 -14.42
CA PRO A 64 -0.03 -3.81 -14.01
C PRO A 64 0.34 -4.99 -13.10
N PHE A 65 -0.46 -5.15 -12.04
CA PHE A 65 -0.28 -6.20 -11.03
C PHE A 65 -1.52 -7.10 -10.95
N SER A 66 -1.32 -8.42 -10.99
CA SER A 66 -2.41 -9.38 -10.85
C SER A 66 -2.69 -9.67 -9.38
N LEU A 67 -3.93 -9.45 -8.93
CA LEU A 67 -4.31 -9.75 -7.54
C LEU A 67 -4.17 -11.25 -7.18
N THR A 68 -4.18 -12.15 -8.17
CA THR A 68 -3.94 -13.57 -7.94
C THR A 68 -2.50 -13.87 -7.51
N ASP A 69 -1.54 -13.00 -7.86
CA ASP A 69 -0.12 -13.19 -7.52
C ASP A 69 0.07 -13.13 -6.00
N LEU A 70 -0.76 -12.39 -5.28
CA LEU A 70 -0.71 -12.31 -3.82
C LEU A 70 -0.91 -13.69 -3.13
N ARG A 71 -1.56 -14.67 -3.78
CA ARG A 71 -1.72 -16.04 -3.24
C ARG A 71 -0.40 -16.79 -3.08
N GLY A 72 0.68 -16.31 -3.70
CA GLY A 72 2.02 -16.88 -3.59
C GLY A 72 2.85 -16.31 -2.45
N LEU A 73 2.28 -15.41 -1.63
CA LEU A 73 2.95 -14.84 -0.46
C LEU A 73 2.68 -15.68 0.80
N ASP A 74 3.67 -15.73 1.69
CA ASP A 74 3.45 -16.10 3.08
C ASP A 74 2.54 -15.06 3.77
N SER A 75 1.93 -15.47 4.89
CA SER A 75 0.93 -14.65 5.57
C SER A 75 1.47 -13.29 6.02
N ALA A 76 2.74 -13.23 6.43
CA ALA A 76 3.34 -11.99 6.91
C ALA A 76 3.51 -10.97 5.78
N LEU A 77 4.00 -11.41 4.62
CA LEU A 77 4.14 -10.53 3.45
C LEU A 77 2.78 -10.14 2.87
N TRP A 78 1.80 -11.04 2.90
CA TRP A 78 0.43 -10.72 2.53
C TRP A 78 -0.16 -9.60 3.41
N ASP A 79 -0.05 -9.74 4.73
CA ASP A 79 -0.57 -8.76 5.69
C ASP A 79 0.12 -7.40 5.53
N ASP A 80 1.44 -7.41 5.31
CA ASP A 80 2.21 -6.19 5.04
C ASP A 80 1.76 -5.53 3.72
N CYS A 81 1.51 -6.30 2.65
CA CYS A 81 0.95 -5.77 1.40
C CYS A 81 -0.41 -5.10 1.63
N LEU A 82 -1.30 -5.71 2.44
CA LEU A 82 -2.60 -5.10 2.75
C LEU A 82 -2.49 -3.84 3.60
N ALA A 83 -1.53 -3.78 4.53
CA ALA A 83 -1.26 -2.59 5.31
C ALA A 83 -0.78 -1.43 4.42
N VAL A 84 0.12 -1.69 3.46
CA VAL A 84 0.55 -0.68 2.48
C VAL A 84 -0.59 -0.27 1.55
N LEU A 85 -1.42 -1.22 1.08
CA LEU A 85 -2.61 -0.89 0.28
C LEU A 85 -3.61 -0.02 1.07
N ARG A 86 -3.75 -0.28 2.37
CA ARG A 86 -4.61 0.52 3.25
C ARG A 86 -4.07 1.93 3.44
N LEU A 87 -2.75 2.10 3.54
CA LEU A 87 -2.07 3.39 3.50
C LEU A 87 -2.36 4.14 2.19
N ASP A 88 -2.21 3.46 1.05
CA ASP A 88 -2.31 4.07 -0.27
C ASP A 88 -3.77 4.35 -0.73
N ARG A 89 -4.79 3.84 -0.01
CA ARG A 89 -6.22 4.11 -0.30
C ARG A 89 -6.54 5.61 -0.34
N ARG A 90 -5.87 6.40 0.50
CA ARG A 90 -6.01 7.87 0.58
C ARG A 90 -4.61 8.47 0.62
N PRO A 91 -3.91 8.53 -0.52
CA PRO A 91 -2.50 8.84 -0.55
C PRO A 91 -2.30 10.30 -0.11
N GLU A 92 -1.37 10.49 0.82
CA GLU A 92 -0.93 11.83 1.25
C GLU A 92 0.29 12.29 0.46
N GLN A 93 1.03 11.32 -0.06
CA GLN A 93 2.18 11.44 -0.93
C GLN A 93 2.34 10.10 -1.69
N GLU A 94 3.21 10.05 -2.70
CA GLU A 94 3.44 8.82 -3.44
C GLU A 94 4.12 7.76 -2.55
N VAL A 95 3.84 6.47 -2.77
CA VAL A 95 4.34 5.37 -1.92
C VAL A 95 5.86 5.40 -1.71
N HIS A 96 6.63 5.78 -2.73
CA HIS A 96 8.10 5.85 -2.64
C HIS A 96 8.60 7.02 -1.79
N GLN A 97 7.79 8.08 -1.60
CA GLN A 97 8.15 9.28 -0.85
C GLN A 97 8.09 9.08 0.68
N TYR A 98 7.54 7.96 1.14
CA TYR A 98 7.61 7.56 2.55
C TYR A 98 9.00 7.03 2.96
N ILE A 99 9.90 6.82 2.00
CA ILE A 99 11.16 6.11 2.20
C ILE A 99 12.33 6.98 1.75
N GLU A 100 13.37 7.02 2.58
CA GLU A 100 14.64 7.66 2.23
C GLU A 100 15.26 6.97 1.00
N ASN A 101 15.71 7.76 0.02
CA ASN A 101 16.20 7.27 -1.28
C ASN A 101 15.15 6.48 -2.10
N GLY A 102 13.85 6.74 -1.88
CA GLY A 102 12.76 6.06 -2.57
C GLY A 102 12.84 6.05 -4.09
N ASP A 103 13.27 7.16 -4.71
CA ASP A 103 13.44 7.24 -6.18
C ASP A 103 14.46 6.24 -6.72
N GLU A 104 15.60 6.09 -6.03
CA GLU A 104 16.64 5.14 -6.39
C GLU A 104 16.13 3.71 -6.23
N ILE A 105 15.52 3.41 -5.08
CA ILE A 105 14.95 2.10 -4.78
C ILE A 105 13.91 1.70 -5.84
N TRP A 106 12.96 2.59 -6.16
CA TRP A 106 11.96 2.30 -7.21
C TRP A 106 12.60 2.16 -8.59
N SER A 107 13.65 2.91 -8.89
CA SER A 107 14.42 2.74 -10.14
C SER A 107 15.10 1.37 -10.22
N HIS A 108 15.55 0.81 -9.09
CA HIS A 108 16.02 -0.58 -9.02
C HIS A 108 14.89 -1.58 -9.22
N LEU A 109 13.75 -1.40 -8.55
CA LEU A 109 12.58 -2.27 -8.71
C LEU A 109 12.08 -2.31 -10.16
N LYS A 110 12.00 -1.14 -10.84
CA LYS A 110 11.64 -1.04 -12.26
C LYS A 110 12.56 -1.88 -13.15
N ARG A 111 13.88 -1.85 -12.90
CA ARG A 111 14.86 -2.67 -13.63
C ARG A 111 14.73 -4.16 -13.35
N ALA A 112 14.38 -4.52 -12.12
CA ALA A 112 14.27 -5.92 -11.71
C ALA A 112 12.95 -6.59 -12.15
N TRP A 113 11.84 -5.83 -12.11
CA TRP A 113 10.49 -6.40 -12.17
C TRP A 113 9.51 -5.67 -13.10
N GLY A 114 9.94 -4.57 -13.72
CA GLY A 114 9.13 -3.75 -14.62
C GLY A 114 8.99 -4.33 -16.02
#